data_AF-A0A0C3DLA2-F1
#
_entry.id   AF-A0A0C3DLA2-F1
#
_cell.length_a   1.000
_cell.length_b   1.000
_cell.length_c   1.000
_cell.angle_alpha   90.00
_cell.angle_beta   90.00
_cell.angle_gamma   90.00
#
_symmetry.space_group_name_H-M   'P 1'
#
loop_
_entity.id
_entity.type
_entity.pdbx_description
1 polymer ?
#
loop_
_entity_poly.entity_id
_entity_poly.type
_entity_poly.pdbx_seq_one_letter_code
_entity_poly.pdbx_strand_id
1 'polypeptide(L)' 'YVDQQHLDTGDQAALHAIKWKAAFDQRVILSREGTVTFTDGQLVQVHDATAETTFATSKKLLPRWSAP' A
#
# COMPACT_ATOMS: atom_id res chain seq x y z
N TYR A 1 33.58 -9.46 1.09
CA TYR A 1 33.21 -8.38 0.13
C TYR A 1 31.76 -8.53 -0.30
N VAL A 2 31.34 -9.65 -0.90
CA VAL A 2 29.94 -9.91 -1.29
C VAL A 2 28.99 -9.91 -0.07
N ASP A 3 29.39 -10.51 1.04
CA ASP A 3 28.55 -10.56 2.26
C ASP A 3 28.29 -9.17 2.88
N GLN A 4 29.25 -8.25 2.76
CA GLN A 4 29.08 -6.85 3.21
C GLN A 4 28.11 -6.08 2.32
N GLN A 5 28.16 -6.28 1.00
CA GLN A 5 27.22 -5.65 0.07
C GLN A 5 25.78 -6.09 0.32
N HIS A 6 25.55 -7.34 0.73
CA HIS A 6 24.21 -7.84 1.06
C HIS A 6 23.65 -7.20 2.34
N LEU A 7 24.49 -7.04 3.37
CA LEU A 7 24.10 -6.36 4.61
C LEU A 7 23.80 -4.87 4.37
N ASP A 8 24.66 -4.18 3.62
CA ASP A 8 24.48 -2.77 3.26
C ASP A 8 23.21 -2.57 2.41
N THR A 9 22.95 -3.48 1.45
CA THR A 9 21.74 -3.42 0.62
C THR A 9 20.47 -3.66 1.44
N GLY A 10 20.52 -4.60 2.41
CA GLY A 10 19.41 -4.85 3.32
C GLY A 10 19.10 -3.66 4.22
N ASP A 11 20.13 -3.02 4.75
CA ASP A 11 19.99 -1.82 5.60
C ASP A 11 19.42 -0.63 4.82
N GLN A 12 19.88 -0.41 3.59
CA GLN A 12 19.31 0.62 2.71
C GLN A 12 17.84 0.35 2.36
N ALA A 13 17.46 -0.91 2.13
CA ALA A 13 16.08 -1.28 1.88
C ALA A 13 15.18 -1.03 3.11
N ALA A 14 15.68 -1.33 4.32
CA ALA A 14 14.98 -1.06 5.57
C ALA A 14 14.81 0.45 5.81
N LEU A 15 15.87 1.24 5.65
CA LEU A 15 15.82 2.71 5.77
C LEU A 15 14.84 3.33 4.77
N HIS A 16 14.85 2.83 3.54
CA HIS A 16 13.91 3.26 2.51
C HIS A 16 12.46 2.92 2.91
N ALA A 17 12.19 1.68 3.35
CA ALA A 17 10.87 1.28 3.81
C ALA A 17 10.35 2.15 4.97
N ILE A 18 11.22 2.45 5.96
CA ILE A 18 10.89 3.33 7.09
C ILE A 18 10.52 4.74 6.59
N LYS A 19 11.29 5.30 5.67
CA LYS A 19 11.03 6.63 5.10
C LYS A 19 9.67 6.69 4.39
N TRP A 20 9.36 5.69 3.58
CA TRP A 20 8.08 5.61 2.87
C TRP A 20 6.90 5.42 3.83
N LYS A 21 7.08 4.59 4.86
CA LYS A 21 6.08 4.42 5.92
C LYS A 21 5.80 5.75 6.62
N ALA A 22 6.84 6.47 7.04
CA ALA A 22 6.67 7.75 7.74
C ALA A 22 5.93 8.80 6.86
N ALA A 23 6.27 8.87 5.57
CA ALA A 23 5.59 9.74 4.63
C ALA A 23 4.11 9.36 4.43
N PHE A 24 3.83 8.06 4.36
CA PHE A 24 2.45 7.56 4.28
C PHE A 24 1.66 7.90 5.55
N ASP A 25 2.21 7.60 6.74
CA ASP A 25 1.57 7.88 8.03
C ASP A 25 1.25 9.38 8.17
N GLN A 26 2.20 10.25 7.82
CA GLN A 26 1.97 11.70 7.82
C GLN A 26 0.85 12.11 6.87
N ARG A 27 0.78 11.48 5.69
CA ARG A 27 -0.27 11.75 4.70
C ARG A 27 -1.64 11.28 5.19
N VAL A 28 -1.71 10.17 5.92
CA VAL A 28 -2.94 9.67 6.57
C VAL A 28 -3.39 10.63 7.66
N ILE A 29 -2.48 11.07 8.54
CA ILE A 29 -2.80 12.03 9.62
C ILE A 29 -3.34 13.35 9.06
N LEU A 30 -2.76 13.85 7.97
CA LEU A 30 -3.18 15.08 7.31
C LEU A 30 -4.43 14.90 6.42
N SER A 31 -4.88 13.66 6.19
CA SER A 31 -6.06 13.40 5.37
C SER A 31 -7.34 13.72 6.15
N ARG A 32 -8.39 14.09 5.43
CA ARG A 32 -9.70 14.44 6.01
C ARG A 32 -10.31 13.30 6.84
N GLU A 33 -10.09 12.06 6.42
CA GLU A 33 -10.65 10.87 7.06
C GLU A 33 -9.76 10.33 8.19
N GLY A 34 -8.49 10.75 8.26
CA GLY A 34 -7.53 10.30 9.27
C GLY A 34 -7.24 8.80 9.17
N THR A 35 -6.78 8.22 10.29
CA THR A 35 -6.58 6.77 10.41
C THR A 35 -7.93 6.07 10.57
N VAL A 36 -8.28 5.23 9.59
CA VAL A 36 -9.50 4.40 9.64
C VAL A 36 -9.16 3.03 10.20
N THR A 37 -9.70 2.71 11.37
CA THR A 37 -9.60 1.38 11.99
C THR A 37 -10.94 0.67 11.84
N PHE A 38 -10.93 -0.51 11.23
CA PHE A 38 -12.13 -1.34 11.10
C PHE A 38 -12.26 -2.29 12.29
N THR A 39 -13.50 -2.52 12.74
CA THR A 39 -13.83 -3.47 13.81
C THR A 39 -14.57 -4.67 13.25
N ASP A 40 -14.47 -5.82 13.92
CA ASP A 40 -15.19 -7.04 13.56
C ASP A 40 -16.70 -6.75 13.39
N GLY A 41 -17.28 -7.24 12.28
CA GLY A 41 -18.69 -7.02 11.91
C GLY A 41 -18.96 -5.79 11.03
N GLN A 42 -17.94 -4.98 10.70
CA GLN A 42 -18.09 -3.90 9.72
C GLN A 42 -17.92 -4.42 8.29
N LEU A 43 -18.86 -4.05 7.42
CA LEU A 43 -18.75 -4.31 5.98
C LEU A 43 -17.68 -3.39 5.39
N VAL A 44 -16.66 -3.98 4.78
CA VAL A 44 -15.55 -3.27 4.15
C VAL A 44 -15.42 -3.68 2.70
N GLN A 45 -15.27 -2.69 1.83
CA GLN A 45 -15.00 -2.93 0.42
C GLN A 45 -13.50 -3.12 0.22
N VAL A 46 -13.11 -4.24 -0.41
CA VAL A 46 -11.71 -4.53 -0.70
C VAL A 46 -11.38 -4.00 -2.09
N HIS A 47 -10.28 -3.23 -2.19
CA HIS A 47 -9.77 -2.72 -3.46
C HIS A 47 -8.96 -3.80 -4.19
N ASP A 48 -9.30 -4.09 -5.45
CA ASP A 48 -8.51 -5.00 -6.28
C ASP A 48 -7.30 -4.27 -6.91
N ALA A 49 -6.16 -4.31 -6.21
CA ALA A 49 -4.91 -3.73 -6.69
C ALA A 49 -4.33 -4.45 -7.93
N THR A 50 -4.70 -5.71 -8.17
CA THR A 50 -4.23 -6.47 -9.35
C THR A 50 -4.88 -6.00 -10.66
N ALA A 51 -5.97 -5.22 -10.55
CA ALA A 51 -6.61 -4.58 -11.69
C ALA A 51 -5.90 -3.32 -12.17
N GLU A 52 -5.05 -2.68 -11.36
CA GLU A 52 -4.34 -1.44 -11.72
C GLU A 52 -3.00 -1.67 -12.41
N THR A 53 -2.28 -2.75 -12.07
CA THR A 53 -0.92 -3.00 -12.59
C THR A 53 -0.91 -3.41 -14.08
N THR A 54 -2.06 -3.77 -14.65
CA THR A 54 -2.16 -4.21 -16.05
C THR A 54 -3.03 -3.24 -16.86
N PHE A 55 -2.41 -2.47 -17.74
CA PHE A 55 -3.06 -1.51 -18.66
C PHE A 55 -3.82 -2.21 -19.80
N ALA A 56 -4.72 -3.15 -19.50
CA ALA A 56 -5.60 -3.76 -20.48
C ALA A 56 -6.93 -2.99 -20.58
N THR A 57 -7.33 -2.62 -21.80
CA THR A 57 -8.53 -1.80 -22.08
C THR A 57 -9.83 -2.41 -21.53
N SER A 58 -9.91 -3.74 -21.38
CA SER A 58 -11.05 -4.47 -20.81
C SER A 58 -11.26 -4.21 -19.31
N LYS A 59 -10.20 -3.93 -18.54
CA LYS A 59 -10.32 -3.66 -17.09
C LYS A 59 -10.82 -2.25 -16.76
N LYS A 60 -10.94 -1.33 -17.74
CA LYS A 60 -11.54 0.01 -17.51
C LYS A 60 -13.00 -0.05 -17.08
N LEU A 61 -13.70 -1.13 -17.41
CA LEU A 61 -15.12 -1.32 -17.12
C LEU A 61 -15.37 -2.25 -15.92
N LEU A 62 -14.32 -2.77 -15.28
CA LEU A 62 -14.49 -3.63 -14.12
C LEU A 62 -14.60 -2.80 -12.83
N PRO A 63 -15.53 -3.15 -11.93
CA PRO A 63 -15.59 -2.54 -10.62
C PRO A 63 -14.29 -2.83 -9.86
N ARG A 64 -13.68 -1.78 -9.31
CA ARG A 64 -12.43 -1.88 -8.51
C ARG A 64 -12.67 -2.25 -7.05
N TRP A 65 -13.93 -2.23 -6.63
CA TRP A 65 -14.37 -2.44 -5.27
C TRP A 65 -15.29 -3.66 -5.22
N SER A 66 -15.10 -4.53 -4.22
CA SER A 66 -16.01 -5.63 -3.96
C SER A 66 -17.38 -5.13 -3.51
N ALA A 67 -18.42 -5.97 -3.66
CA ALA A 67 -19.70 -5.70 -3.02
C ALA A 67 -19.52 -5.58 -1.49
N PRO A 68 -20.24 -4.66 -0.83
CA PRO A 68 -20.21 -4.50 0.62
C PRO A 68 -20.84 -5.71 1.32
#